data_AF-A0A2C5YU21-F1
#
_entry.id   AF-A0A2C5YU21-F1
#
_cell.length_a   1.000
_cell.length_b   1.000
_cell.length_c   1.000
_cell.angle_alpha   90.00
_cell.angle_beta   90.00
_cell.angle_gamma   90.00
#
_symmetry.space_group_name_H-M   'P 1'
#
loop_
_entity.id
_entity.type
_entity.pdbx_description
1 polymer ?
#
loop_
_entity_poly.entity_id
_entity_poly.type
_entity_poly.pdbx_seq_one_letter_code
_entity_poly.pdbx_strand_id
1 'polypeptide(L)'
;MDTIKHDFNSLVRFFNQTNRLKFRLKVIDLTINAAWATGNDSDRMRQALYTGGKRDLNLYYLENDDLDNMAIHDNKTTVFCTFPYSGWWALLSGSDPEHDGCMVGYGARMGSLATAMQYWFGMQVAVPSTCSENDCGPVFERHDTNMLLIAAALFRTVPFESAESRLRLTQALDV
;
A
#
# COMPACT_ATOMS: atom_id res chain seq x y z
N MET A 1 -8.12 -19.79 3.95
CA MET A 1 -7.28 -19.22 5.02
C MET A 1 -5.80 -19.53 4.78
N ASP A 2 -5.43 -20.78 4.48
CA ASP A 2 -4.03 -21.19 4.30
C ASP A 2 -3.36 -20.54 3.08
N THR A 3 -4.10 -20.32 1.99
CA THR A 3 -3.63 -19.60 0.79
C THR A 3 -3.20 -18.16 1.10
N ILE A 4 -3.99 -17.39 1.87
CA ILE A 4 -3.65 -16.00 2.23
C ILE A 4 -2.37 -15.94 3.06
N LYS A 5 -2.18 -16.88 3.98
CA LYS A 5 -0.94 -16.97 4.78
C LYS A 5 0.27 -17.33 3.91
N HIS A 6 0.09 -18.25 2.97
CA HIS A 6 1.12 -18.61 2.00
C HIS A 6 1.51 -17.39 1.16
N ASP A 7 0.53 -16.69 0.58
CA ASP A 7 0.76 -15.51 -0.26
C ASP A 7 1.41 -14.37 0.53
N PHE A 8 0.99 -14.14 1.77
CA PHE A 8 1.64 -13.20 2.69
C PHE A 8 3.12 -13.56 2.92
N ASN A 9 3.42 -14.84 3.17
CA ASN A 9 4.81 -15.27 3.38
C ASN A 9 5.65 -15.10 2.11
N SER A 10 5.09 -15.40 0.94
CA SER A 10 5.75 -15.18 -0.35
C SER A 10 6.02 -13.70 -0.61
N LEU A 11 5.04 -12.83 -0.33
CA LEU A 11 5.18 -11.38 -0.43
C LEU A 11 6.29 -10.84 0.47
N VAL A 12 6.30 -11.23 1.75
CA VAL A 12 7.28 -10.75 2.74
C VAL A 12 8.70 -11.17 2.39
N ARG A 13 8.87 -12.32 1.72
CA ARG A 13 10.19 -12.81 1.30
C ARG A 13 10.94 -11.84 0.39
N PHE A 14 10.25 -11.10 -0.48
CA PHE A 14 10.89 -10.10 -1.35
C PHE A 14 11.59 -8.99 -0.56
N PHE A 15 11.09 -8.66 0.65
CA PHE A 15 11.65 -7.61 1.49
C PHE A 15 12.65 -8.11 2.54
N ASN A 16 12.90 -9.43 2.62
CA ASN A 16 13.82 -9.99 3.62
C ASN A 16 15.25 -9.47 3.49
N GLN A 17 15.68 -9.14 2.26
CA GLN A 17 17.01 -8.60 1.98
C GLN A 17 17.30 -7.29 2.72
N THR A 18 16.26 -6.52 3.09
CA THR A 18 16.41 -5.27 3.84
C THR A 18 16.92 -5.50 5.27
N ASN A 19 16.74 -6.70 5.83
CA ASN A 19 16.99 -7.09 7.23
C ASN A 19 16.28 -6.25 8.31
N ARG A 20 15.75 -5.07 7.99
CA ARG A 20 15.17 -4.08 8.91
C ARG A 20 13.66 -3.89 8.73
N LEU A 21 13.11 -4.11 7.53
CA LEU A 21 11.67 -4.16 7.37
C LEU A 21 11.17 -5.54 7.82
N LYS A 22 10.18 -5.53 8.71
CA LYS A 22 9.55 -6.74 9.26
C LYS A 22 8.04 -6.56 9.16
N PHE A 23 7.39 -7.55 8.58
CA PHE A 23 5.94 -7.57 8.41
C PHE A 23 5.37 -8.65 9.30
N ARG A 24 4.19 -8.37 9.85
CA ARG A 24 3.39 -9.34 10.59
C ARG A 24 1.96 -9.25 10.13
N LEU A 25 1.31 -10.39 9.94
CA LEU A 25 -0.11 -10.43 9.66
C LEU A 25 -0.87 -10.14 10.96
N LYS A 26 -1.63 -9.03 10.99
CA LYS A 26 -2.33 -8.56 12.19
C LYS A 26 -3.73 -9.16 12.29
N VAL A 27 -4.53 -9.00 11.25
CA VAL A 27 -5.92 -9.48 11.13
C VAL A 27 -6.16 -9.92 9.69
N ILE A 28 -7.00 -10.93 9.50
CA ILE A 28 -7.62 -11.26 8.22
C ILE A 28 -9.12 -11.05 8.43
N ASP A 29 -9.74 -10.28 7.55
CA ASP A 29 -11.19 -10.12 7.49
C ASP A 29 -11.71 -10.62 6.14
N LEU A 30 -12.91 -11.21 6.14
CA LEU A 30 -13.62 -11.65 4.94
C LEU A 30 -15.01 -11.02 4.95
N THR A 31 -15.16 -9.96 4.15
CA THR A 31 -16.44 -9.29 3.98
C THR A 31 -17.02 -9.59 2.60
N ILE A 32 -18.28 -10.04 2.57
CA ILE A 32 -18.99 -10.37 1.33
C ILE A 32 -19.91 -9.20 0.97
N ASN A 33 -19.61 -8.51 -0.12
CA ASN A 33 -20.45 -7.45 -0.68
C ASN A 33 -20.38 -7.50 -2.21
N ALA A 34 -21.53 -7.67 -2.86
CA ALA A 34 -21.59 -7.86 -4.31
C ALA A 34 -21.09 -6.63 -5.11
N ALA A 35 -21.30 -5.42 -4.62
CA ALA A 35 -20.82 -4.20 -5.28
C ALA A 35 -19.30 -4.10 -5.19
N TRP A 36 -18.74 -4.40 -4.01
CA TRP A 36 -17.30 -4.33 -3.78
C TRP A 36 -16.54 -5.46 -4.48
N ALA A 37 -17.12 -6.66 -4.56
CA ALA A 37 -16.51 -7.81 -5.22
C ALA A 37 -16.21 -7.55 -6.71
N THR A 38 -17.10 -6.84 -7.40
CA THR A 38 -16.90 -6.41 -8.80
C THR A 38 -16.08 -5.13 -8.93
N GLY A 39 -15.62 -4.58 -7.81
CA GLY A 39 -14.81 -3.37 -7.81
C GLY A 39 -15.57 -2.05 -7.96
N ASN A 40 -16.86 -2.02 -7.63
CA ASN A 40 -17.62 -0.77 -7.53
C ASN A 40 -17.55 -0.21 -6.10
N ASP A 41 -17.63 1.12 -5.97
CA ASP A 41 -17.68 1.82 -4.66
C ASP A 41 -16.47 1.50 -3.74
N SER A 42 -15.27 1.45 -4.33
CA SER A 42 -14.03 1.09 -3.64
C SER A 42 -13.64 2.09 -2.55
N ASP A 43 -14.05 3.35 -2.69
CA ASP A 43 -13.83 4.39 -1.68
C ASP A 43 -14.57 4.06 -0.38
N ARG A 44 -15.86 3.77 -0.47
CA ARG A 44 -16.67 3.41 0.68
C ARG A 44 -16.28 2.05 1.27
N MET A 45 -15.90 1.09 0.43
CA MET A 45 -15.34 -0.19 0.88
C MET A 45 -14.12 0.04 1.78
N ARG A 46 -13.14 0.83 1.29
CA ARG A 46 -11.90 1.10 2.02
C ARG A 46 -12.18 1.80 3.34
N GLN A 47 -13.06 2.81 3.34
CA GLN A 47 -13.53 3.47 4.56
C GLN A 47 -14.20 2.52 5.55
N ALA A 48 -15.07 1.62 5.09
CA ALA A 48 -15.77 0.69 5.95
C ALA A 48 -14.88 -0.42 6.54
N LEU A 49 -13.85 -0.84 5.80
CA LEU A 49 -12.98 -1.96 6.15
C LEU A 49 -11.62 -1.55 6.71
N TYR A 50 -11.35 -0.24 6.81
CA TYR A 50 -10.09 0.28 7.34
C TYR A 50 -9.92 -0.11 8.82
N THR A 51 -8.88 -0.90 9.12
CA THR A 51 -8.58 -1.38 10.49
C THR A 51 -7.12 -1.13 10.92
N GLY A 52 -6.38 -0.38 10.10
CA GLY A 52 -4.97 -0.07 10.29
C GLY A 52 -4.70 1.24 11.03
N GLY A 53 -3.51 1.37 11.62
CA GLY A 53 -2.90 2.66 11.94
C GLY A 53 -1.86 3.08 10.88
N LYS A 54 -1.10 4.15 11.14
CA LYS A 54 -0.08 4.71 10.21
C LYS A 54 1.02 3.74 9.75
N ARG A 55 1.24 2.67 10.53
CA ARG A 55 2.25 1.63 10.29
C ARG A 55 1.66 0.33 9.73
N ASP A 56 0.34 0.25 9.70
CA ASP A 56 -0.36 -0.94 9.24
C ASP A 56 -0.69 -0.76 7.76
N LEU A 57 -0.33 -1.76 6.96
CA LEU A 57 -0.69 -1.82 5.54
C LEU A 57 -2.00 -2.59 5.40
N ASN A 58 -3.04 -1.94 4.88
CA ASN A 58 -4.27 -2.64 4.48
C ASN A 58 -4.12 -3.22 3.08
N LEU A 59 -4.48 -4.49 2.91
CA LEU A 59 -4.52 -5.17 1.62
C LEU A 59 -5.97 -5.62 1.36
N TYR A 60 -6.58 -5.07 0.31
CA TYR A 60 -7.95 -5.39 -0.09
C TYR A 60 -7.91 -6.33 -1.30
N TYR A 61 -8.24 -7.59 -1.08
CA TYR A 61 -8.32 -8.59 -2.14
C TYR A 61 -9.72 -8.60 -2.74
N LEU A 62 -9.81 -8.48 -4.06
CA LEU A 62 -11.06 -8.37 -4.82
C LEU A 62 -11.21 -9.56 -5.77
N GLU A 63 -12.44 -9.93 -6.08
CA GLU A 63 -12.74 -10.98 -7.06
C GLU A 63 -12.64 -10.48 -8.52
N ASN A 64 -12.48 -9.18 -8.71
CA ASN A 64 -12.30 -8.55 -10.02
C ASN A 64 -10.82 -8.65 -10.46
N ASP A 65 -10.56 -9.06 -11.70
CA ASP A 65 -9.24 -9.18 -12.32
C ASP A 65 -8.72 -7.86 -12.94
N ASP A 66 -9.57 -6.84 -12.99
CA ASP A 66 -9.29 -5.54 -13.59
C ASP A 66 -9.68 -4.37 -12.65
N LEU A 67 -8.67 -3.62 -12.20
CA LEU A 67 -8.84 -2.46 -11.34
C LEU A 67 -8.87 -1.14 -12.12
N ASP A 68 -8.93 -1.14 -13.45
CA ASP A 68 -8.93 0.10 -14.26
C ASP A 68 -10.19 0.95 -14.03
N ASN A 69 -11.31 0.34 -13.60
CA ASN A 69 -12.48 1.08 -13.13
C ASN A 69 -12.23 1.85 -11.81
N MET A 70 -11.08 1.64 -11.17
CA MET A 70 -10.67 2.29 -9.91
C MET A 70 -9.43 3.17 -10.05
N ALA A 71 -8.69 3.13 -11.17
CA ALA A 71 -7.48 3.92 -11.41
C ALA A 71 -7.35 4.27 -12.90
N ILE A 72 -7.07 5.55 -13.21
CA ILE A 72 -6.98 6.05 -14.59
C ILE A 72 -5.67 5.55 -15.24
N HIS A 73 -5.67 4.38 -15.89
CA HIS A 73 -4.54 3.84 -16.66
C HIS A 73 -4.99 3.07 -17.92
N ASP A 74 -4.12 3.00 -18.94
CA ASP A 74 -4.35 2.38 -20.27
C ASP A 74 -4.06 0.85 -20.32
N ASN A 75 -3.64 0.24 -19.21
CA ASN A 75 -3.32 -1.20 -19.11
C ASN A 75 -3.99 -1.80 -17.87
N LYS A 76 -4.55 -3.01 -17.98
CA LYS A 76 -5.16 -3.77 -16.88
C LYS A 76 -4.34 -3.71 -15.59
N THR A 77 -4.78 -2.88 -14.67
CA THR A 77 -4.16 -2.71 -13.36
C THR A 77 -4.63 -3.84 -12.46
N THR A 78 -3.74 -4.79 -12.14
CA THR A 78 -4.07 -5.92 -11.25
C THR A 78 -3.73 -5.64 -9.78
N VAL A 79 -2.86 -4.65 -9.53
CA VAL A 79 -2.53 -4.17 -8.19
C VAL A 79 -2.37 -2.67 -8.22
N PHE A 80 -2.97 -1.99 -7.26
CA PHE A 80 -2.77 -0.57 -7.02
C PHE A 80 -2.42 -0.36 -5.55
N CYS A 81 -1.41 0.47 -5.26
CA CYS A 81 -1.08 0.87 -3.89
C CYS A 81 -1.03 2.39 -3.81
N THR A 82 -1.58 2.95 -2.73
CA THR A 82 -1.51 4.39 -2.47
C THR A 82 -0.08 4.82 -2.17
N PHE A 83 0.34 5.95 -2.72
CA PHE A 83 1.55 6.63 -2.25
C PHE A 83 1.30 7.19 -0.84
N PRO A 84 2.30 7.26 0.06
CA PRO A 84 2.11 7.83 1.39
C PRO A 84 1.58 9.26 1.28
N TYR A 85 0.45 9.50 1.92
CA TYR A 85 -0.05 10.84 2.14
C TYR A 85 0.97 11.58 3.00
N SER A 86 1.57 12.65 2.47
CA SER A 86 2.13 13.64 3.37
C SER A 86 0.96 14.20 4.20
N GLY A 87 1.17 14.55 5.47
CA GLY A 87 0.13 15.22 6.25
C GLY A 87 -0.38 16.50 5.58
N TRP A 88 0.41 17.07 4.67
CA TRP A 88 0.06 18.17 3.78
C TRP A 88 -0.95 17.75 2.69
N TRP A 89 -0.79 16.58 2.07
CA TRP A 89 -1.74 16.05 1.09
C TRP A 89 -3.08 15.71 1.72
N ALA A 90 -3.12 15.04 2.87
CA ALA A 90 -4.39 14.78 3.58
C ALA A 90 -5.11 16.07 4.01
N LEU A 91 -4.38 17.17 4.22
CA LEU A 91 -4.95 18.48 4.52
C LEU A 91 -5.49 19.20 3.26
N LEU A 92 -4.79 19.07 2.12
CA LEU A 92 -5.15 19.73 0.86
C LEU A 92 -6.16 18.96 0.00
N SER A 93 -6.12 17.63 0.03
CA SER A 93 -6.97 16.79 -0.82
C SER A 93 -8.39 16.65 -0.28
N GLY A 94 -8.61 16.94 1.01
CA GLY A 94 -9.84 16.57 1.70
C GLY A 94 -10.13 15.07 1.65
N SER A 95 -9.14 14.24 1.26
CA SER A 95 -9.28 12.80 1.12
C SER A 95 -8.75 12.10 2.37
N ASP A 96 -9.61 11.25 2.92
CA ASP A 96 -9.43 10.70 4.24
C ASP A 96 -8.35 9.59 4.28
N PRO A 97 -7.65 9.40 5.41
CA PRO A 97 -6.59 8.39 5.59
C PRO A 97 -7.06 6.93 5.38
N GLU A 98 -8.37 6.73 5.25
CA GLU A 98 -9.08 5.46 5.06
C GLU A 98 -8.87 4.86 3.66
N HIS A 99 -8.32 5.64 2.72
CA HIS A 99 -7.94 5.16 1.41
C HIS A 99 -6.53 4.55 1.34
N ASP A 100 -5.73 4.62 2.42
CA ASP A 100 -4.35 4.11 2.46
C ASP A 100 -4.30 2.57 2.45
N GLY A 101 -3.47 2.03 1.55
CA GLY A 101 -3.23 0.60 1.41
C GLY A 101 -3.07 0.18 -0.04
N CYS A 102 -3.28 -1.11 -0.31
CA CYS A 102 -3.26 -1.67 -1.65
C CYS A 102 -4.55 -2.42 -1.98
N MET A 103 -5.00 -2.27 -3.22
CA MET A 103 -6.05 -3.08 -3.83
C MET A 103 -5.38 -4.15 -4.70
N VAL A 104 -5.85 -5.38 -4.56
CA VAL A 104 -5.27 -6.56 -5.19
C VAL A 104 -6.38 -7.28 -5.92
N GLY A 105 -6.35 -7.22 -7.25
CA GLY A 105 -7.29 -7.92 -8.11
C GLY A 105 -7.09 -9.43 -8.10
N TYR A 106 -8.10 -10.16 -8.54
CA TYR A 106 -8.05 -11.60 -8.67
C TYR A 106 -6.94 -12.03 -9.63
N GLY A 107 -6.16 -13.04 -9.24
CA GLY A 107 -5.03 -13.52 -10.04
C GLY A 107 -3.80 -12.60 -10.04
N ALA A 108 -3.80 -11.51 -9.25
CA ALA A 108 -2.64 -10.66 -9.11
C ALA A 108 -1.44 -11.44 -8.56
N ARG A 109 -0.27 -11.18 -9.15
CA ARG A 109 0.98 -11.86 -8.82
C ARG A 109 1.62 -11.23 -7.60
N MET A 110 2.23 -12.03 -6.71
CA MET A 110 2.89 -11.49 -5.50
C MET A 110 4.07 -10.56 -5.84
N GLY A 111 4.79 -10.81 -6.94
CA GLY A 111 5.79 -9.87 -7.44
C GLY A 111 5.23 -8.52 -7.88
N SER A 112 4.04 -8.50 -8.51
CA SER A 112 3.35 -7.26 -8.85
C SER A 112 2.96 -6.50 -7.58
N LEU A 113 2.45 -7.21 -6.57
CA LEU A 113 2.13 -6.62 -5.28
C LEU A 113 3.37 -6.07 -4.57
N ALA A 114 4.47 -6.82 -4.55
CA ALA A 114 5.74 -6.35 -3.99
C ALA A 114 6.27 -5.11 -4.72
N THR A 115 6.10 -5.04 -6.04
CA THR A 115 6.44 -3.86 -6.84
C THR A 115 5.58 -2.67 -6.42
N ALA A 116 4.25 -2.85 -6.39
CA ALA A 116 3.31 -1.80 -6.04
C ALA A 116 3.48 -1.29 -4.60
N MET A 117 3.81 -2.19 -3.65
CA MET A 117 4.06 -1.84 -2.25
C MET A 117 5.22 -0.85 -2.07
N GLN A 118 6.16 -0.76 -3.01
CA GLN A 118 7.22 0.25 -2.97
C GLN A 118 6.66 1.67 -3.03
N TYR A 119 5.60 1.89 -3.83
CA TYR A 119 4.88 3.17 -3.84
C TYR A 119 4.26 3.47 -2.48
N TRP A 120 3.71 2.46 -1.80
CA TRP A 120 3.21 2.63 -0.43
C TRP A 120 4.29 3.02 0.57
N PHE A 121 5.55 2.60 0.37
CA PHE A 121 6.66 3.11 1.17
C PHE A 121 7.08 4.55 0.83
N GLY A 122 6.66 5.10 -0.32
CA GLY A 122 7.06 6.42 -0.80
C GLY A 122 8.11 6.40 -1.90
N MET A 123 8.34 5.26 -2.54
CA MET A 123 9.24 5.17 -3.70
C MET A 123 8.52 5.67 -4.94
N GLN A 124 9.05 6.72 -5.60
CA GLN A 124 8.46 7.23 -6.85
C GLN A 124 8.79 6.35 -8.07
N VAL A 125 9.93 5.67 -8.02
CA VAL A 125 10.36 4.71 -9.04
C VAL A 125 10.53 3.38 -8.33
N ALA A 126 9.59 2.47 -8.57
CA ALA A 126 9.66 1.12 -8.02
C ALA A 126 10.64 0.27 -8.83
N VAL A 127 11.39 -0.58 -8.15
CA VAL A 127 12.12 -1.68 -8.79
C VAL A 127 11.07 -2.65 -9.34
N PRO A 128 11.04 -2.91 -10.66
CA PRO A 128 10.05 -3.79 -11.25
C PRO A 128 10.32 -5.26 -10.90
N SER A 129 9.29 -6.09 -10.98
CA SER A 129 9.48 -7.54 -10.95
C SER A 129 10.32 -8.00 -12.14
N THR A 130 11.25 -8.92 -11.89
CA THR A 130 12.21 -9.39 -12.91
C THR A 130 11.65 -10.47 -13.82
N CYS A 131 10.47 -11.05 -13.53
CA CYS A 131 9.88 -12.06 -14.41
C CYS A 131 8.35 -12.23 -14.28
N SER A 132 7.80 -13.13 -15.11
CA SER A 132 6.36 -13.34 -15.28
C SER A 132 5.72 -14.26 -14.23
N GLU A 133 6.52 -15.03 -13.49
CA GLU A 133 6.04 -16.04 -12.53
C GLU A 133 5.59 -15.46 -11.17
N ASN A 134 4.72 -16.17 -10.45
CA ASN A 134 4.15 -15.72 -9.16
C ASN A 134 5.18 -15.58 -8.04
N ASP A 135 6.20 -16.44 -8.05
CA ASP A 135 7.25 -16.48 -7.02
C ASP A 135 8.39 -15.49 -7.31
N CYS A 136 8.28 -14.76 -8.42
CA CYS A 136 9.27 -13.83 -8.90
C CYS A 136 8.82 -12.39 -8.63
N GLY A 137 9.72 -11.60 -8.07
CA GLY A 137 9.42 -10.24 -7.62
C GLY A 137 10.60 -9.31 -7.85
N PRO A 138 10.56 -8.09 -7.28
CA PRO A 138 11.67 -7.17 -7.35
C PRO A 138 12.91 -7.76 -6.66
N VAL A 139 14.07 -7.56 -7.29
CA VAL A 139 15.38 -7.90 -6.74
C VAL A 139 16.05 -6.60 -6.35
N PHE A 140 16.19 -6.34 -5.05
CA PHE A 140 16.69 -5.07 -4.57
C PHE A 140 18.21 -5.04 -4.52
N GLU A 141 18.82 -4.05 -5.16
CA GLU A 141 20.22 -3.75 -4.93
C GLU A 141 20.42 -3.05 -3.59
N ARG A 142 21.69 -2.89 -3.19
CA ARG A 142 22.04 -2.20 -1.94
C ARG A 142 21.52 -0.75 -1.92
N HIS A 143 21.51 -0.08 -3.06
CA HIS A 143 20.97 1.27 -3.14
C HIS A 143 19.45 1.28 -2.93
N ASP A 144 18.72 0.38 -3.59
CA ASP A 144 17.26 0.27 -3.48
C ASP A 144 16.82 -0.05 -2.06
N THR A 145 17.50 -1.00 -1.40
CA THR A 145 17.22 -1.34 0.00
C THR A 145 17.42 -0.14 0.93
N ASN A 146 18.47 0.66 0.73
CA ASN A 146 18.68 1.88 1.51
C ASN A 146 17.57 2.91 1.28
N MET A 147 17.19 3.14 0.03
CA MET A 147 16.13 4.09 -0.32
C MET A 147 14.78 3.66 0.25
N LEU A 148 14.45 2.37 0.13
CA LEU A 148 13.23 1.80 0.68
C LEU A 148 13.17 1.98 2.21
N LEU A 149 14.29 1.77 2.90
CA LEU A 149 14.38 1.96 4.35
C LEU A 149 14.24 3.42 4.76
N ILE A 150 14.84 4.34 4.02
CA ILE A 150 14.70 5.79 4.26
C ILE A 150 13.25 6.22 4.03
N ALA A 151 12.64 5.81 2.92
CA ALA A 151 11.25 6.13 2.60
C ALA A 151 10.29 5.58 3.66
N ALA A 152 10.42 4.30 4.02
CA ALA A 152 9.66 3.68 5.10
C ALA A 152 9.85 4.43 6.43
N ALA A 153 11.07 4.85 6.76
CA ALA A 153 11.33 5.60 7.98
C ALA A 153 10.58 6.94 7.98
N LEU A 154 10.75 7.74 6.92
CA LEU A 154 10.16 9.08 6.79
C LEU A 154 8.63 9.05 6.75
N PHE A 155 8.04 8.14 5.97
CA PHE A 155 6.61 8.18 5.67
C PHE A 155 5.78 7.26 6.53
N ARG A 156 6.36 6.19 7.11
CA ARG A 156 5.61 5.18 7.85
C ARG A 156 6.00 5.07 9.32
N THR A 157 7.20 5.48 9.73
CA THR A 157 7.64 5.33 11.14
C THR A 157 7.63 6.60 11.98
N VAL A 158 7.65 7.80 11.39
CA VAL A 158 7.57 9.05 12.16
C VAL A 158 6.12 9.26 12.65
N PRO A 159 5.87 9.25 13.97
CA PRO A 159 4.56 9.53 14.49
C PRO A 159 4.23 11.04 14.34
N PHE A 160 3.10 11.39 13.74
CA PHE A 160 2.47 12.68 14.04
C PHE A 160 1.97 12.59 15.49
N GLU A 161 2.71 13.17 16.43
CA GLU A 161 2.49 12.97 17.86
C GLU A 161 1.52 13.96 18.52
N SER A 162 1.09 15.06 17.90
CA SER A 162 0.12 15.94 18.59
C SER A 162 -0.71 16.86 17.70
N ALA A 163 -1.81 17.36 18.27
CA ALA A 163 -2.61 18.45 17.73
C ALA A 163 -1.77 19.73 17.47
N GLU A 164 -0.66 19.94 18.17
CA GLU A 164 0.25 21.07 17.90
C GLU A 164 1.09 20.89 16.62
N SER A 165 1.22 19.66 16.13
CA SER A 165 1.85 19.40 14.82
C SER A 165 1.04 20.00 13.66
N ARG A 166 -0.29 20.18 13.85
CA ARG A 166 -1.15 20.95 12.94
C ARG A 166 -0.95 22.47 13.07
N LEU A 167 -0.56 22.97 14.25
CA LEU A 167 -0.38 24.40 14.54
C LEU A 167 0.93 24.99 14.00
N ARG A 168 2.01 24.20 13.94
CA ARG A 168 3.28 24.66 13.34
C ARG A 168 3.18 24.96 11.84
N LEU A 169 2.24 24.30 11.16
CA LEU A 169 1.92 24.57 9.76
C LEU A 169 1.14 25.88 9.58
N THR A 170 0.26 26.22 10.52
CA THR A 170 -0.49 27.49 10.49
C THR A 170 0.41 28.69 10.77
N GLN A 171 1.39 28.54 11.67
CA GLN A 171 2.39 29.59 11.96
C GLN A 171 3.45 29.77 10.86
N ALA A 172 3.68 28.74 10.04
CA ALA A 172 4.60 28.82 8.90
C ALA A 172 3.94 29.42 7.64
N LEU A 173 2.62 29.65 7.66
CA LEU A 173 1.81 30.18 6.55
C LEU A 173 1.31 31.62 6.80
N ASP A 174 1.72 32.27 7.88
CA ASP A 174 1.61 33.73 8.05
C ASP A 174 2.89 34.44 7.53
N VAL A 175 3.23 34.19 6.25
CA VAL A 175 4.10 35.03 5.40
C VAL A 175 3.51 35.08 3.99
#